data_AF-A0A832FRN8-F1
#
_entry.id   AF-A0A832FRN8-F1
#
_cell.length_a   1.000
_cell.length_b   1.000
_cell.length_c   1.000
_cell.angle_alpha   90.00
_cell.angle_beta   90.00
_cell.angle_gamma   90.00
#
_symmetry.space_group_name_H-M   'P 1'
#
loop_
_entity.id
_entity.type
_entity.pdbx_description
1 polymer ?
#
loop_
_entity_poly.entity_id
_entity_poly.type
_entity_poly.pdbx_seq_one_letter_code
_entity_poly.pdbx_strand_id
1 'polypeptide(L)' 'MAKQNNLSLVTFQKLYSTDTACRERLFKMRWPDGFTCPRCGHNHYYFL' A
#
# COMPACT_ATOMS: atom_id res chain seq x y z
N MET A 1 11.99 7.54 8.33
CA MET A 1 12.26 6.18 8.82
C MET A 1 10.94 5.59 9.31
N ALA A 2 10.45 4.51 8.72
CA ALA A 2 9.16 3.91 9.07
C ALA A 2 9.28 3.19 10.42
N LYS A 3 8.52 3.65 11.41
CA LYS A 3 8.52 3.12 12.78
C LYS A 3 7.81 1.76 12.78
N GLN A 4 8.55 0.66 12.84
CA GLN A 4 7.96 -0.67 13.01
C GLN A 4 7.49 -0.81 14.46
N ASN A 5 6.21 -0.50 14.69
CA ASN A 5 5.54 -0.86 15.92
C ASN A 5 5.45 -2.39 15.97
N ASN A 6 5.76 -2.97 17.13
CA ASN A 6 5.75 -4.41 17.39
C ASN A 6 4.30 -4.96 17.37
N LEU A 7 3.69 -4.96 16.19
CA LEU A 7 2.39 -5.53 15.90
C LEU A 7 2.62 -6.98 15.50
N SER A 8 2.24 -7.93 16.37
CA SER A 8 2.21 -9.35 16.00
C SER A 8 1.48 -9.53 14.68
N LEU A 9 1.99 -10.43 13.83
CA LEU A 9 1.44 -10.75 12.51
C LEU A 9 -0.09 -10.98 12.54
N VAL A 10 -0.59 -11.60 13.61
CA VAL A 10 -2.02 -11.84 13.86
C VAL A 10 -2.82 -10.53 14.04
N THR A 11 -2.27 -9.55 14.75
CA THR A 11 -2.92 -8.24 14.95
C THR A 11 -2.88 -7.41 13.67
N PHE A 12 -1.78 -7.49 12.93
CA PHE A 12 -1.68 -6.87 11.60
C PHE A 12 -2.71 -7.47 10.63
N GLN A 13 -2.84 -8.80 10.61
CA GLN A 13 -3.83 -9.52 9.80
C GLN A 13 -5.28 -9.22 10.22
N LYS A 14 -5.53 -8.90 11.50
CA LYS A 14 -6.85 -8.44 11.98
C LYS A 14 -7.16 -6.98 11.64
N LEU A 15 -6.15 -6.10 11.61
CA LEU A 15 -6.30 -4.68 11.27
C LEU A 15 -6.42 -4.47 9.76
N TYR A 16 -5.69 -5.28 8.99
CA TYR A 16 -5.75 -5.36 7.55
C TYR A 16 -6.39 -6.69 7.17
N SER A 17 -7.70 -6.79 7.44
CA SER A 17 -8.51 -8.02 7.31
C SER A 17 -8.43 -8.69 5.94
N THR A 18 -8.05 -7.94 4.91
CA THR A 18 -7.79 -8.45 3.56
C THR A 18 -6.52 -7.86 2.99
N ASP A 19 -5.77 -8.70 2.27
CA ASP A 19 -4.57 -8.29 1.52
C ASP A 19 -4.88 -7.15 0.53
N THR A 20 -6.08 -7.17 -0.07
CA THR A 20 -6.59 -6.10 -0.93
C THR A 20 -6.71 -4.75 -0.21
N ALA A 21 -7.32 -4.70 0.98
CA ALA A 21 -7.46 -3.46 1.73
C ALA A 21 -6.11 -2.91 2.20
N CYS A 22 -5.18 -3.80 2.58
CA CYS A 22 -3.81 -3.42 2.89
C CYS A 22 -3.12 -2.76 1.69
N ARG A 23 -3.20 -3.41 0.51
CA ARG A 23 -2.59 -2.94 -0.72
C ARG A 23 -3.18 -1.63 -1.21
N GLU A 24 -4.51 -1.48 -1.21
CA GLU A 24 -5.16 -0.22 -1.57
C GLU A 24 -4.73 0.92 -0.64
N ARG A 25 -4.64 0.64 0.66
CA ARG A 25 -4.20 1.63 1.65
C ARG A 25 -2.75 2.04 1.41
N LEU A 26 -1.86 1.08 1.19
CA LEU A 26 -0.44 1.33 0.86
C LEU A 26 -0.29 2.10 -0.45
N PHE A 27 -1.10 1.75 -1.46
CA PHE A 27 -1.10 2.43 -2.75
C PHE A 27 -1.51 3.88 -2.60
N LYS A 28 -2.61 4.17 -1.89
CA LYS A 28 -3.03 5.55 -1.58
C LYS A 28 -2.01 6.30 -0.72
N MET A 29 -1.33 5.62 0.22
CA MET A 29 -0.28 6.25 1.04
C MET A 29 0.95 6.63 0.23
N ARG A 30 1.31 5.78 -0.74
CA ARG A 30 2.50 5.95 -1.57
C ARG A 30 2.27 6.91 -2.74
N TRP A 31 1.04 6.99 -3.23
CA TRP A 31 0.60 7.87 -4.30
C TRP A 31 -0.73 8.55 -3.95
N PRO A 32 -0.71 9.59 -3.09
CA PRO A 32 -1.93 10.30 -2.69
C PRO A 32 -2.57 11.08 -3.85
N ASP A 33 -1.76 11.63 -4.74
CA ASP A 33 -2.19 12.42 -5.91
C ASP A 33 -2.34 11.60 -7.20
N GLY A 34 -2.19 10.28 -7.11
CA GLY A 34 -2.22 9.38 -8.27
C GLY A 34 -0.86 8.80 -8.62
N PHE A 35 -0.89 7.59 -9.15
CA PHE A 35 0.32 6.89 -9.55
C PHE A 35 0.83 7.47 -10.86
N THR A 36 2.07 7.94 -10.92
CA THR A 36 2.67 8.31 -12.20
C THR A 36 4.03 7.67 -12.26
N CYS A 37 4.25 6.83 -13.28
CA CYS A 37 5.55 6.22 -13.46
C CYS A 37 6.57 7.30 -13.87
N PRO A 38 7.63 7.56 -13.10
CA PRO A 38 8.61 8.60 -13.43
C PRO A 38 9.47 8.25 -14.67
N ARG A 39 9.41 6.99 -15.15
CA ARG A 39 10.14 6.56 -16.35
C ARG A 39 9.36 6.69 -17.65
N CYS A 40 8.04 6.54 -17.63
CA CYS A 40 7.21 6.58 -18.83
C CYS A 40 6.02 7.55 -18.76
N GLY A 41 5.76 8.18 -17.62
CA GLY A 41 4.67 9.14 -17.43
C GLY A 41 3.26 8.52 -17.39
N HIS A 42 3.13 7.19 -17.46
CA HIS A 42 1.83 6.54 -17.44
C HIS A 42 1.28 6.41 -16.01
N ASN A 43 -0.05 6.58 -15.87
CA ASN A 43 -0.83 6.31 -14.66
C ASN A 43 -1.46 4.90 -14.66
N HIS A 44 -1.06 4.04 -15.60
CA HIS A 44 -1.49 2.64 -15.62
C HIS A 44 -0.60 1.81 -14.70
N TYR A 45 -1.24 1.16 -13.73
CA TYR A 45 -0.61 0.21 -12.82
C TYR A 45 -1.38 -1.12 -12.89
N TYR A 46 -0.68 -2.22 -12.68
CA TYR A 46 -1.29 -3.54 -12.53
C TYR A 46 -1.36 -3.88 -11.04
N PHE A 47 -2.55 -4.20 -10.55
CA PHE A 47 -2.71 -4.91 -9.28
C PHE A 47 -2.53 -6.40 -9.57
N LEU A 48 -1.44 -6.99 -9.07
CA LEU A 48 -1.15 -8.43 -9.06
C LEU A 48 -1.92 -9.15 -7.96
#